data_AF-A0A920UTN8-F1
#
_entry.id   AF-A0A920UTN8-F1
#
_cell.length_a   1.000
_cell.length_b   1.000
_cell.length_c   1.000
_cell.angle_alpha   90.00
_cell.angle_beta   90.00
_cell.angle_gamma   90.00
#
_symmetry.space_group_name_H-M   'P 1'
#
loop_
_entity.id
_entity.type
_entity.pdbx_description
1 polymer ?
#
loop_
_entity_poly.entity_id
_entity_poly.type
_entity_poly.pdbx_seq_one_letter_code
_entity_poly.pdbx_strand_id
1 'polypeptide(L)'
;MPVILAACREAQRASLVGEDFLILSEEEAKEFDAIAARIIPTTATPGARQAGVIYFIDQVLGDRREEQLALLREGLGELQAETSVRFDAAYFYLLEEAQQDEILASIDTTSFFSTIRYLSVAGMFALPEYGGNRDFVGYQVIGYENQGAWTAPYGFYDADFVERGE
;
A
#
# COMPACT_ATOMS: atom_id res chain seq x y z
N MET A 1 2.51 -5.47 27.04
CA MET A 1 2.26 -5.54 25.59
C MET A 1 0.91 -4.93 25.10
N PRO A 2 0.38 -3.80 25.64
CA PRO A 2 -0.67 -3.03 24.93
C PRO A 2 -0.19 -1.70 24.31
N VAL A 3 0.88 -1.10 24.84
CA VAL A 3 1.28 0.29 24.53
C VAL A 3 1.88 0.44 23.13
N ILE A 4 2.55 -0.59 22.59
CA ILE A 4 3.18 -0.54 21.26
C ILE A 4 2.12 -0.53 20.14
N LEU A 5 1.05 -1.32 20.28
CA LEU A 5 -0.05 -1.34 19.29
C LEU A 5 -0.84 -0.03 19.27
N ALA A 6 -1.06 0.60 20.44
CA ALA A 6 -1.70 1.90 20.54
C ALA A 6 -0.83 3.01 19.92
N ALA A 7 0.47 3.02 20.23
CA ALA A 7 1.43 3.98 19.67
C ALA A 7 1.58 3.83 18.15
N CYS A 8 1.53 2.60 17.62
CA CYS A 8 1.50 2.37 16.18
C CYS A 8 0.24 2.98 15.55
N ARG A 9 -0.97 2.78 16.11
CA ARG A 9 -2.20 3.38 15.58
C ARG A 9 -2.20 4.91 15.61
N GLU A 10 -1.66 5.51 16.66
CA GLU A 10 -1.60 6.97 16.81
C GLU A 10 -0.56 7.61 15.88
N ALA A 11 0.63 7.01 15.74
CA ALA A 11 1.62 7.44 14.75
C ALA A 11 1.12 7.28 13.30
N GLN A 12 0.31 6.25 13.06
CA GLN A 12 -0.29 5.92 11.76
C GLN A 12 -1.45 6.85 11.39
N ARG A 13 -2.20 7.37 12.37
CA ARG A 13 -3.13 8.51 12.18
C ARG A 13 -2.39 9.83 11.95
N ALA A 14 -1.25 10.03 12.61
CA ALA A 14 -0.46 11.26 12.51
C ALA A 14 0.32 11.37 11.18
N SER A 15 0.73 10.26 10.55
CA SER A 15 1.47 10.32 9.28
C SER A 15 0.62 10.91 8.15
N LEU A 16 -0.68 10.57 8.08
CA LEU A 16 -1.63 11.12 7.10
C LEU A 16 -1.89 12.62 7.24
N VAL A 17 -1.45 13.24 8.34
CA VAL A 17 -1.72 14.66 8.67
C VAL A 17 -0.54 15.57 8.28
N GLY A 18 0.59 15.02 7.83
CA GLY A 18 1.85 15.76 7.68
C GLY A 18 2.31 16.13 6.26
N GLU A 19 1.73 15.54 5.21
CA GLU A 19 2.13 15.78 3.81
C GLU A 19 0.86 15.97 2.95
N ASP A 20 0.77 17.10 2.24
CA ASP A 20 -0.35 17.37 1.34
C ASP A 20 -0.35 16.37 0.18
N PHE A 21 -1.49 15.72 -0.08
CA PHE A 21 -1.67 14.85 -1.23
C PHE A 21 -1.71 15.66 -2.53
N LEU A 22 -1.13 15.12 -3.60
CA LEU A 22 -1.04 15.76 -4.91
C LEU A 22 -2.39 15.73 -5.65
N ILE A 23 -3.14 14.63 -5.54
CA ILE A 23 -4.34 14.36 -6.35
C ILE A 23 -5.53 13.93 -5.50
N LEU A 24 -5.30 13.10 -4.48
CA LEU A 24 -6.33 12.61 -3.59
C LEU A 24 -6.75 13.70 -2.59
N SER A 25 -8.04 13.78 -2.30
CA SER A 25 -8.50 14.50 -1.11
C SER A 25 -8.12 13.72 0.16
N GLU A 26 -8.11 14.40 1.30
CA GLU A 26 -7.87 13.74 2.61
C GLU A 26 -8.85 12.59 2.88
N GLU A 27 -10.09 12.73 2.40
CA GLU A 27 -11.14 11.74 2.59
C GLU A 27 -10.91 10.51 1.72
N GLU A 28 -10.64 10.71 0.43
CA GLU A 28 -10.24 9.63 -0.49
C GLU A 28 -8.99 8.90 0.02
N ALA A 29 -8.02 9.65 0.54
CA ALA A 29 -6.80 9.08 1.08
C ALA A 29 -7.08 8.18 2.29
N LYS A 30 -7.97 8.58 3.21
CA LYS A 30 -8.38 7.74 4.36
C LYS A 30 -9.08 6.47 3.93
N GLU A 31 -9.96 6.55 2.92
CA GLU A 31 -10.67 5.40 2.39
C GLU A 31 -9.71 4.41 1.73
N PHE A 32 -8.88 4.87 0.78
CA PHE A 32 -7.91 4.01 0.09
C PHE A 32 -6.84 3.46 1.04
N ASP A 33 -6.40 4.23 2.03
CA ASP A 33 -5.48 3.76 3.07
C ASP A 33 -6.10 2.64 3.92
N ALA A 34 -7.40 2.75 4.27
CA ALA A 34 -8.10 1.69 4.99
C ALA A 34 -8.19 0.41 4.14
N ILE A 35 -8.51 0.52 2.85
CA ILE A 35 -8.54 -0.61 1.92
C ILE A 35 -7.16 -1.26 1.81
N ALA A 36 -6.11 -0.46 1.59
CA ALA A 36 -4.73 -0.95 1.49
C ALA A 36 -4.28 -1.65 2.78
N ALA A 37 -4.68 -1.13 3.95
CA ALA A 37 -4.40 -1.74 5.25
C ALA A 37 -5.14 -3.06 5.50
N ARG A 38 -6.22 -3.35 4.76
CA ARG A 38 -6.84 -4.69 4.76
C ARG A 38 -6.15 -5.65 3.80
N ILE A 39 -5.64 -5.15 2.67
CA ILE A 39 -4.91 -5.97 1.68
C ILE A 39 -3.54 -6.40 2.22
N ILE A 40 -2.80 -5.49 2.85
CA ILE A 40 -1.48 -5.76 3.46
C ILE A 40 -1.50 -5.24 4.91
N PRO A 41 -2.08 -6.02 5.84
CA PRO A 41 -2.25 -5.58 7.22
C PRO A 41 -0.92 -5.51 7.97
N THR A 42 -0.86 -4.60 8.95
CA THR A 42 0.18 -4.66 9.98
C THR A 42 -0.06 -5.89 10.84
N THR A 43 0.97 -6.73 10.97
CA THR A 43 0.93 -7.91 11.85
C THR A 43 2.15 -7.89 12.77
N ALA A 44 2.91 -8.98 12.84
CA ALA A 44 4.25 -8.97 13.41
C ALA A 44 5.24 -8.16 12.55
N THR A 45 4.90 -7.90 11.29
CA THR A 45 5.68 -7.10 10.35
C THR A 45 4.94 -5.81 9.95
N PRO A 46 5.67 -4.78 9.47
CA PRO A 46 5.08 -3.60 8.83
C PRO A 46 4.14 -3.99 7.66
N GLY A 47 3.06 -3.22 7.48
CA GLY A 47 2.10 -3.38 6.39
C GLY A 47 1.99 -2.12 5.53
N ALA A 48 0.90 -2.02 4.75
CA ALA A 48 0.71 -0.97 3.75
C ALA A 48 0.90 0.45 4.29
N ARG A 49 0.34 0.73 5.48
CA ARG A 49 0.44 2.05 6.09
C ARG A 49 1.87 2.41 6.50
N GLN A 50 2.62 1.47 7.08
CA GLN A 50 4.03 1.71 7.45
C GLN A 50 4.90 1.90 6.21
N ALA A 51 4.58 1.21 5.12
CA ALA A 51 5.24 1.39 3.84
C ALA A 51 4.88 2.70 3.13
N GLY A 52 3.88 3.46 3.60
CA GLY A 52 3.44 4.67 2.92
C GLY A 52 2.73 4.41 1.60
N VAL A 53 2.06 3.25 1.46
CA VAL A 53 1.38 2.84 0.21
C VAL A 53 0.43 3.90 -0.33
N ILE A 54 -0.25 4.65 0.53
CA ILE A 54 -1.19 5.68 0.09
C ILE A 54 -0.52 6.82 -0.69
N TYR A 55 0.71 7.18 -0.32
CA TYR A 55 1.48 8.22 -1.03
C TYR A 55 1.94 7.73 -2.40
N PHE A 56 2.30 6.44 -2.51
CA PHE A 56 2.54 5.82 -3.81
C PHE A 56 1.30 5.89 -4.70
N ILE A 57 0.13 5.55 -4.16
CA ILE A 57 -1.14 5.59 -4.89
C ILE A 57 -1.40 7.01 -5.40
N ASP A 58 -1.31 8.02 -4.53
CA ASP A 58 -1.49 9.42 -4.90
C ASP A 58 -0.53 9.88 -6.00
N GLN A 59 0.76 9.59 -5.85
CA GLN A 59 1.80 9.95 -6.81
C GLN A 59 1.61 9.28 -8.17
N VAL A 60 1.30 7.98 -8.21
CA VAL A 60 1.10 7.22 -9.45
C VAL A 60 -0.17 7.62 -10.19
N LEU A 61 -1.21 8.04 -9.48
CA LEU A 61 -2.44 8.54 -10.10
C LEU A 61 -2.27 9.95 -10.69
N GLY A 62 -1.26 10.72 -10.26
CA GLY A 62 -0.95 12.03 -10.82
C GLY A 62 -0.33 12.01 -12.22
N ASP A 63 0.30 10.91 -12.63
CA ASP A 63 1.00 10.83 -13.93
C ASP A 63 0.12 10.21 -15.03
N ARG A 64 -0.69 11.03 -15.71
CA ARG A 64 -1.45 10.68 -16.94
C ARG A 64 -2.30 9.40 -16.81
N ARG A 65 -2.92 9.20 -15.64
CA ARG A 65 -3.76 8.03 -15.31
C ARG A 65 -5.21 8.42 -14.98
N GLU A 66 -5.77 9.34 -15.76
CA GLU A 66 -7.14 9.86 -15.54
C GLU A 66 -8.19 8.75 -15.56
N GLU A 67 -8.04 7.77 -16.45
CA GLU A 67 -8.96 6.62 -16.54
C GLU A 67 -8.92 5.76 -15.27
N GLN A 68 -7.73 5.49 -14.72
CA GLN A 68 -7.59 4.73 -13.49
C GLN A 68 -8.12 5.51 -12.29
N LEU A 69 -7.85 6.83 -12.23
CA LEU A 69 -8.37 7.69 -11.17
C LEU A 69 -9.91 7.74 -11.20
N ALA A 70 -10.51 7.88 -12.39
CA ALA A 70 -11.95 7.85 -12.55
C ALA A 70 -12.57 6.52 -12.09
N LEU A 71 -11.97 5.39 -12.50
CA LEU A 71 -12.37 4.05 -12.06
C LEU A 71 -12.30 3.89 -10.54
N LEU A 72 -11.24 4.40 -9.90
CA LEU A 72 -11.09 4.34 -8.45
C LEU A 72 -12.12 5.20 -7.72
N ARG A 73 -12.42 6.40 -8.23
CA ARG A 73 -13.43 7.30 -7.64
C ARG A 73 -14.84 6.73 -7.78
N GLU A 74 -15.18 6.18 -8.94
CA GLU A 74 -16.46 5.51 -9.16
C GLU A 74 -16.64 4.33 -8.22
N GLY A 75 -15.66 3.42 -8.18
CA GLY A 75 -15.71 2.27 -7.28
C GLY A 75 -15.70 2.64 -5.79
N LEU A 76 -15.04 3.75 -5.41
CA LEU A 76 -15.12 4.26 -4.04
C LEU A 76 -16.53 4.76 -3.70
N GLY A 77 -17.21 5.42 -4.63
CA GLY A 77 -18.61 5.84 -4.46
C GLY A 77 -19.55 4.64 -4.26
N GLU A 78 -19.35 3.56 -5.03
CA GLU A 78 -20.11 2.32 -4.86
C GLU A 78 -19.82 1.65 -3.52
N LEU A 79 -18.56 1.59 -3.10
CA LEU A 79 -18.14 1.07 -1.79
C LEU A 79 -18.78 1.84 -0.63
N GLN A 80 -18.83 3.17 -0.72
CA GLN A 80 -19.47 4.03 0.28
C GLN A 80 -20.99 3.83 0.32
N ALA A 81 -21.63 3.68 -0.84
CA ALA A 81 -23.06 3.35 -0.90
C ALA A 81 -23.36 2.00 -0.24
N GLU A 82 -22.55 0.98 -0.51
CA GLU A 82 -22.66 -0.34 0.11
C GLU A 82 -22.41 -0.29 1.63
N THR A 83 -21.42 0.51 2.07
CA THR A 83 -21.12 0.75 3.48
C THR A 83 -22.31 1.36 4.21
N SER A 84 -22.94 2.38 3.62
CA SER A 84 -24.13 3.02 4.18
C SER A 84 -25.31 2.05 4.26
N VAL A 85 -25.56 1.27 3.21
CA VAL A 85 -26.68 0.31 3.18
C VAL A 85 -26.51 -0.84 4.20
N ARG A 86 -25.30 -1.39 4.33
CA ARG A 86 -25.07 -2.56 5.20
C ARG A 86 -24.88 -2.22 6.66
N PHE A 87 -24.26 -1.07 6.96
CA PHE A 87 -23.79 -0.75 8.32
C PHE A 87 -24.20 0.63 8.84
N ASP A 88 -25.03 1.39 8.11
CA ASP A 88 -25.45 2.75 8.48
C ASP A 88 -24.28 3.70 8.79
N ALA A 89 -23.16 3.49 8.08
CA ALA A 89 -21.94 4.28 8.20
C ALA A 89 -21.72 5.12 6.95
N ALA A 90 -21.22 6.35 7.12
CA ALA A 90 -20.93 7.24 6.00
C ALA A 90 -19.67 6.82 5.21
N TYR A 91 -18.70 6.21 5.89
CA TYR A 91 -17.37 5.95 5.35
C TYR A 91 -16.88 4.55 5.68
N PHE A 92 -16.19 3.92 4.73
CA PHE A 92 -15.64 2.59 4.88
C PHE A 92 -14.51 2.56 5.93
N TYR A 93 -13.66 3.58 5.97
CA TYR A 93 -12.57 3.68 6.96
C TYR A 93 -13.05 3.78 8.43
N LEU A 94 -14.33 4.07 8.67
CA LEU A 94 -14.92 4.13 10.01
C LEU A 94 -15.47 2.80 10.52
N LEU A 95 -15.61 1.80 9.64
CA LEU A 95 -16.10 0.49 9.99
C LEU A 95 -15.10 -0.29 10.86
N GLU A 96 -15.60 -1.28 11.60
CA GLU A 96 -14.73 -2.26 12.26
C GLU A 96 -14.03 -3.14 11.20
N GLU A 97 -12.83 -3.66 11.52
CA GLU A 97 -12.03 -4.43 10.56
C GLU A 97 -12.79 -5.62 9.96
N ALA A 98 -13.62 -6.30 10.75
CA ALA A 98 -14.42 -7.42 10.25
C ALA A 98 -15.50 -6.98 9.24
N GLN A 99 -16.08 -5.80 9.43
CA GLN A 99 -17.06 -5.23 8.50
C GLN A 99 -16.37 -4.74 7.22
N GLN A 100 -15.17 -4.15 7.36
CA GLN A 100 -14.32 -3.81 6.22
C GLN A 100 -14.01 -5.04 5.37
N ASP A 101 -13.59 -6.13 6.00
CA ASP A 101 -13.31 -7.40 5.31
C ASP A 101 -14.55 -7.96 4.61
N GLU A 102 -15.73 -7.86 5.23
CA GLU A 102 -16.98 -8.34 4.64
C GLU A 102 -17.33 -7.60 3.34
N ILE A 103 -17.22 -6.27 3.32
CA ILE A 103 -17.47 -5.48 2.11
C ILE A 103 -16.41 -5.77 1.06
N LEU A 104 -15.12 -5.79 1.43
CA LEU A 104 -14.05 -6.07 0.47
C LEU A 104 -14.19 -7.46 -0.15
N ALA A 105 -14.64 -8.44 0.61
CA ALA A 105 -14.94 -9.78 0.10
C ALA A 105 -16.11 -9.78 -0.90
N SER A 106 -17.12 -8.90 -0.76
CA SER A 106 -18.21 -8.84 -1.74
C SER A 106 -17.85 -8.14 -3.05
N ILE A 107 -16.77 -7.37 -3.08
CA ILE A 107 -16.32 -6.65 -4.27
C ILE A 107 -15.00 -7.20 -4.86
N ASP A 108 -14.52 -8.34 -4.38
CA ASP A 108 -13.18 -8.87 -4.69
C ASP A 108 -12.94 -9.19 -6.19
N THR A 109 -14.02 -9.41 -6.94
CA THR A 109 -14.01 -9.66 -8.39
C THR A 109 -14.13 -8.39 -9.24
N THR A 110 -14.32 -7.22 -8.63
CA THR A 110 -14.49 -5.96 -9.35
C THR A 110 -13.16 -5.44 -9.91
N SER A 111 -13.22 -4.68 -11.00
CA SER A 111 -12.07 -3.95 -11.53
C SER A 111 -11.52 -2.93 -10.53
N PHE A 112 -12.40 -2.31 -9.74
CA PHE A 112 -12.05 -1.42 -8.65
C PHE A 112 -11.13 -2.10 -7.64
N PHE A 113 -11.58 -3.21 -7.04
CA PHE A 113 -10.79 -3.96 -6.06
C PHE A 113 -9.48 -4.49 -6.66
N SER A 114 -9.53 -5.01 -7.89
CA SER A 114 -8.34 -5.49 -8.59
C SER A 114 -7.29 -4.38 -8.78
N THR A 115 -7.73 -3.18 -9.13
CA THR A 115 -6.85 -2.02 -9.35
C THR A 115 -6.21 -1.55 -8.05
N ILE A 116 -7.01 -1.33 -7.00
CA ILE A 116 -6.47 -0.87 -5.70
C ILE A 116 -5.58 -1.93 -5.04
N ARG A 117 -5.90 -3.22 -5.23
CA ARG A 117 -5.04 -4.34 -4.80
C ARG A 117 -3.70 -4.33 -5.51
N TYR A 118 -3.70 -4.17 -6.83
CA TYR A 118 -2.45 -4.05 -7.60
C TYR A 118 -1.60 -2.88 -7.10
N LEU A 119 -2.20 -1.70 -6.95
CA LEU A 119 -1.49 -0.51 -6.47
C LEU A 119 -0.99 -0.67 -5.04
N SER A 120 -1.72 -1.38 -4.17
CA SER A 120 -1.29 -1.64 -2.79
C SER A 120 -0.05 -2.54 -2.74
N VAL A 121 -0.03 -3.59 -3.56
CA VAL A 121 1.13 -4.48 -3.67
C VAL A 121 2.32 -3.76 -4.32
N ALA A 122 2.08 -2.98 -5.37
CA ALA A 122 3.11 -2.18 -6.02
C ALA A 122 3.71 -1.15 -5.05
N GLY A 123 2.88 -0.42 -4.31
CA GLY A 123 3.34 0.55 -3.31
C GLY A 123 4.09 -0.09 -2.15
N MET A 124 3.80 -1.35 -1.81
CA MET A 124 4.52 -2.06 -0.74
C MET A 124 5.94 -2.48 -1.17
N PHE A 125 6.12 -2.84 -2.45
CA PHE A 125 7.34 -3.52 -2.90
C PHE A 125 8.08 -2.83 -4.06
N ALA A 126 7.64 -1.66 -4.53
CA ALA A 126 8.41 -0.85 -5.47
C ALA A 126 9.58 -0.12 -4.77
N LEU A 127 10.40 0.58 -5.55
CA LEU A 127 11.45 1.44 -4.98
C LEU A 127 10.82 2.59 -4.16
N PRO A 128 11.45 2.99 -3.04
CA PRO A 128 10.89 4.04 -2.20
C PRO A 128 10.77 5.42 -2.87
N GLU A 129 11.54 5.67 -3.93
CA GLU A 129 11.49 6.91 -4.72
C GLU A 129 10.14 7.17 -5.40
N TYR A 130 9.28 6.13 -5.50
CA TYR A 130 7.92 6.27 -6.01
C TYR A 130 6.89 6.60 -4.90
N GLY A 131 7.33 6.86 -3.67
CA GLY A 131 6.49 7.29 -2.55
C GLY A 131 6.02 6.17 -1.62
N GLY A 132 6.12 4.91 -2.06
CA GLY A 132 5.80 3.71 -1.27
C GLY A 132 7.03 3.09 -0.62
N ASN A 133 6.91 1.85 -0.13
CA ASN A 133 7.99 1.05 0.46
C ASN A 133 8.96 1.86 1.34
N ARG A 134 8.44 2.80 2.13
CA ARG A 134 9.24 3.75 2.92
C ARG A 134 10.24 2.98 3.79
N ASP A 135 11.47 3.48 3.89
CA ASP A 135 12.57 2.84 4.62
C ASP A 135 12.87 1.38 4.18
N PHE A 136 12.43 1.01 2.96
CA PHE A 136 12.54 -0.34 2.41
C PHE A 136 11.83 -1.41 3.26
N VAL A 137 10.76 -1.05 4.00
CA VAL A 137 10.08 -2.00 4.89
C VAL A 137 9.54 -3.23 4.15
N GLY A 138 9.02 -3.07 2.93
CA GLY A 138 8.56 -4.19 2.11
C GLY A 138 9.68 -5.17 1.78
N TYR A 139 10.88 -4.67 1.49
CA TYR A 139 12.04 -5.52 1.22
C TYR A 139 12.47 -6.30 2.46
N GLN A 140 12.46 -5.65 3.63
CA GLN A 140 12.75 -6.31 4.90
C GLN A 140 11.74 -7.45 5.18
N VAL A 141 10.45 -7.24 4.89
CA VAL A 141 9.40 -8.26 5.08
C VAL A 141 9.63 -9.51 4.23
N ILE A 142 10.10 -9.36 2.99
CA ILE A 142 10.36 -10.50 2.09
C ILE A 142 11.80 -11.02 2.19
N GLY A 143 12.63 -10.46 3.08
CA GLY A 143 14.04 -10.83 3.19
C GLY A 143 14.88 -10.44 1.97
N TYR A 144 14.44 -9.44 1.20
CA TYR A 144 15.20 -8.94 0.06
C TYR A 144 16.29 -7.97 0.54
N GLU A 145 17.54 -8.34 0.31
CA GLU A 145 18.67 -7.46 0.54
C GLU A 145 18.89 -6.59 -0.69
N ASN A 146 18.77 -5.27 -0.53
CA ASN A 146 19.09 -4.32 -1.59
C ASN A 146 20.61 -4.21 -1.75
N GLN A 147 21.25 -5.25 -2.28
CA GLN A 147 22.69 -5.31 -2.55
C GLN A 147 23.06 -4.58 -3.85
N GLY A 148 22.53 -3.37 -4.08
CA GLY A 148 22.91 -2.47 -5.18
C GLY A 148 23.34 -3.18 -6.49
N ALA A 149 24.54 -2.84 -6.98
CA ALA A 149 25.17 -3.59 -8.06
C ALA A 149 25.83 -4.86 -7.49
N TRP A 150 25.37 -6.01 -7.96
CA TRP A 150 26.09 -7.26 -7.81
C TRP A 150 27.54 -7.09 -8.30
N THR A 151 28.49 -7.39 -7.43
CA THR A 151 29.91 -7.41 -7.82
C THR A 151 30.21 -8.78 -8.41
N ALA A 152 30.91 -8.80 -9.55
CA ALA A 152 31.38 -10.05 -10.13
C ALA A 152 32.16 -10.87 -9.08
N PRO A 153 32.03 -12.21 -9.08
CA PRO A 153 31.47 -13.04 -10.15
C PRO A 153 29.97 -13.39 -9.99
N TYR A 154 29.21 -13.40 -11.10
CA TYR A 154 27.82 -13.87 -11.09
C TYR A 154 27.77 -15.38 -11.30
N GLY A 155 27.57 -16.13 -10.22
CA GLY A 155 27.45 -17.59 -10.28
C GLY A 155 28.78 -18.31 -10.52
N PHE A 156 28.70 -19.65 -10.62
CA PHE A 156 29.86 -20.55 -10.63
C PHE A 156 30.79 -20.35 -11.85
N TYR A 157 30.27 -19.88 -12.98
CA TYR A 157 31.04 -19.75 -14.23
C TYR A 157 31.90 -18.48 -14.30
N ASP A 158 31.55 -17.45 -13.54
CA ASP A 158 32.29 -16.20 -13.51
C ASP A 158 33.40 -16.22 -12.44
N ALA A 159 33.35 -17.14 -11.47
CA ALA A 159 34.32 -17.23 -10.39
C ALA A 159 35.74 -17.51 -10.90
N ASP A 160 35.82 -18.30 -11.96
CA ASP A 160 37.06 -18.60 -12.66
C ASP A 160 37.72 -17.36 -13.29
N PHE A 161 36.96 -16.34 -13.70
CA PHE A 161 37.53 -15.13 -14.31
C PHE A 161 38.36 -14.33 -13.30
N VAL A 162 37.87 -14.22 -12.07
CA VAL A 162 38.59 -13.55 -10.96
C VAL A 162 39.82 -14.36 -10.55
N GLU A 163 39.74 -15.69 -10.56
CA GLU A 163 40.87 -16.56 -10.22
C GLU A 163 41.96 -16.57 -11.31
N ARG A 164 41.58 -16.39 -12.59
CA ARG A 164 42.51 -16.29 -13.73
C ARG A 164 43.09 -14.90 -13.97
N GLY A 165 42.54 -13.86 -13.35
CA GLY A 165 43.09 -12.50 -13.40
C GLY A 165 42.99 -11.81 -14.78
N GLU A 166 41.94 -12.13 -15.55
CA GLU A 166 41.62 -11.52 -16.85
C GLU A 166 40.49 -10.50 -16.75
#